data_AF-A0A9P4NP86-F1
#
_entry.id   AF-A0A9P4NP86-F1
#
_cell.length_a   1.000
_cell.length_b   1.000
_cell.length_c   1.000
_cell.angle_alpha   90.00
_cell.angle_beta   90.00
_cell.angle_gamma   90.00
#
_symmetry.space_group_name_H-M   'P 1'
#
loop_
_entity.id
_entity.type
_entity.pdbx_description
1 polymer ?
#
loop_
_entity_poly.entity_id
_entity_poly.type
_entity_poly.pdbx_seq_one_letter_code
_entity_poly.pdbx_strand_id
1 'polypeptide(L)'
;MAPTYDHTSRYANHNARLYLRIAATITLFIALILDSIAAGTCNRRRPFYYEDEYLHCTSATGLSAASVALVWNIAEFITVKVNKKGIHPGAHIAIDLCLVAWLATAATFDLATNVGEVNSINKPMAAAGGFESFAGLLHFILFVLACVGVHKWIQYSPKEASRLVRVLRKMEAKTVEAPPMPPVGPVKLIRLPDSDAGLPRMLVFYVTE
;
A
#
# COMPACT_ATOMS: atom_id res chain seq x y z
N MET A 1 17.76 19.07 26.39
CA MET A 1 16.87 17.90 26.23
C MET A 1 16.67 17.61 24.75
N ALA A 2 17.03 16.41 24.28
CA ALA A 2 16.71 16.00 22.92
C ALA A 2 15.25 15.53 22.89
N PRO A 3 14.42 15.93 21.90
CA PRO A 3 13.07 15.41 21.77
C PRO A 3 13.16 13.92 21.51
N THR A 4 12.66 13.11 22.45
CA THR A 4 12.46 11.67 22.28
C THR A 4 11.50 11.49 21.13
N TYR A 5 12.00 10.94 20.03
CA TYR A 5 11.20 10.67 18.85
C TYR A 5 10.25 9.53 19.19
N ASP A 6 8.96 9.85 19.29
CA ASP A 6 7.95 8.89 19.68
C ASP A 6 7.65 7.94 18.51
N HIS A 7 8.25 6.76 18.57
CA HIS A 7 8.06 5.69 17.60
C HIS A 7 6.60 5.21 17.53
N THR A 8 5.76 5.49 18.53
CA THR A 8 4.33 5.07 18.52
C THR A 8 3.51 5.76 17.43
N SER A 9 3.88 6.98 17.02
CA SER A 9 3.19 7.70 15.93
C SER A 9 3.32 7.02 14.56
N ARG A 10 4.41 6.25 14.33
CA ARG A 10 4.55 5.43 13.12
C ARG A 10 3.61 4.21 13.14
N TYR A 11 3.29 3.68 14.32
CA TYR A 11 2.43 2.50 14.46
C TYR A 11 0.93 2.84 14.39
N ALA A 12 0.48 4.00 14.89
CA ALA A 12 -0.93 4.40 14.82
C ALA A 12 -1.45 4.49 13.37
N ASN A 13 -0.62 4.99 12.44
CA ASN A 13 -0.97 5.02 11.02
C ASN A 13 -0.95 3.64 10.34
N HIS A 14 -0.23 2.67 10.92
CA HIS A 14 -0.15 1.33 10.34
C HIS A 14 -1.47 0.57 10.50
N ASN A 15 -2.09 0.66 11.68
CA ASN A 15 -3.36 -0.02 11.95
C ASN A 15 -4.51 0.59 11.13
N ALA A 16 -4.62 1.92 11.07
CA ALA A 16 -5.64 2.59 10.27
C ALA A 16 -5.55 2.22 8.78
N ARG A 17 -4.33 2.19 8.23
CA ARG A 17 -4.09 1.76 6.85
C ARG A 17 -4.47 0.30 6.64
N LEU A 18 -4.16 -0.58 7.60
CA LEU A 18 -4.54 -1.98 7.54
C LEU A 18 -6.06 -2.17 7.52
N TYR A 19 -6.80 -1.46 8.39
CA TYR A 19 -8.27 -1.53 8.42
C TYR A 19 -8.90 -1.03 7.12
N LEU A 20 -8.42 0.09 6.57
CA LEU A 20 -8.89 0.60 5.28
C LEU A 20 -8.65 -0.39 4.13
N ARG A 21 -7.53 -1.11 4.14
CA ARG A 21 -7.24 -2.14 3.14
C ARG A 21 -8.14 -3.37 3.28
N ILE A 22 -8.38 -3.82 4.51
CA ILE A 22 -9.33 -4.90 4.77
C ILE A 22 -10.72 -4.49 4.28
N ALA A 23 -11.16 -3.27 4.59
CA ALA A 23 -12.43 -2.73 4.11
C ALA A 23 -12.48 -2.68 2.58
N ALA A 24 -11.44 -2.16 1.90
CA ALA A 24 -11.37 -2.14 0.43
C ALA A 24 -11.42 -3.55 -0.18
N THR A 25 -10.73 -4.52 0.43
CA THR A 25 -10.74 -5.93 -0.01
C THR A 25 -12.14 -6.54 0.10
N ILE A 26 -12.83 -6.31 1.22
CA ILE A 26 -14.20 -6.80 1.43
C ILE A 26 -15.15 -6.13 0.42
N THR A 27 -15.05 -4.82 0.21
CA THR A 27 -15.86 -4.09 -0.77
C THR A 27 -15.65 -4.62 -2.19
N LEU A 28 -14.39 -4.84 -2.61
CA LEU A 28 -14.07 -5.40 -3.92
C LEU A 28 -14.61 -6.82 -4.10
N PHE A 29 -14.55 -7.64 -3.06
CA PHE A 29 -15.11 -8.99 -3.10
C PHE A 29 -16.63 -8.97 -3.27
N ILE A 30 -17.32 -8.05 -2.60
CA ILE A 30 -18.76 -7.83 -2.77
C ILE A 30 -19.07 -7.34 -4.20
N ALA A 31 -18.31 -6.36 -4.71
CA ALA A 31 -18.46 -5.87 -6.09
C ALA A 31 -18.32 -7.03 -7.11
N LEU A 32 -17.29 -7.86 -6.98
CA LEU A 32 -17.05 -9.00 -7.87
C LEU A 32 -18.21 -10.02 -7.86
N ILE A 33 -18.81 -10.27 -6.68
CA ILE A 33 -20.01 -11.12 -6.58
C ILE A 33 -21.20 -10.48 -7.31
N LEU A 34 -21.41 -9.17 -7.11
CA LEU A 34 -22.51 -8.44 -7.76
C LEU A 34 -22.34 -8.41 -9.29
N ASP A 35 -21.12 -8.17 -9.79
CA ASP A 35 -20.78 -8.22 -11.21
C ASP A 35 -21.04 -9.60 -11.80
N SER A 36 -20.64 -10.65 -11.08
CA SER A 36 -20.86 -12.05 -11.50
C SER A 36 -22.35 -12.39 -11.58
N ILE A 37 -23.15 -11.93 -10.60
CA ILE A 37 -24.60 -12.10 -10.62
C ILE A 37 -25.21 -11.33 -11.79
N ALA A 38 -24.82 -10.06 -11.98
CA ALA A 38 -25.28 -9.23 -13.09
C ALA A 38 -24.98 -9.92 -14.44
N ALA A 39 -23.74 -10.34 -14.65
CA ALA A 39 -23.30 -11.09 -15.83
C ALA A 39 -24.14 -12.35 -16.06
N GLY A 40 -24.37 -13.15 -15.02
CA GLY A 40 -25.17 -14.37 -15.08
C GLY A 40 -26.63 -14.11 -15.44
N THR A 41 -27.24 -13.09 -14.84
CA THR A 41 -28.64 -12.71 -15.14
C THR A 41 -28.81 -12.21 -16.57
N CYS A 42 -27.83 -11.47 -17.07
CA CYS A 42 -27.78 -11.04 -18.45
C CYS A 42 -27.66 -12.23 -19.42
N ASN A 43 -26.72 -13.15 -19.18
CA ASN A 43 -26.48 -14.29 -20.06
C ASN A 43 -27.70 -15.22 -20.16
N ARG A 44 -28.44 -15.39 -19.04
CA ARG A 44 -29.66 -16.22 -19.00
C ARG A 44 -30.80 -15.67 -19.88
N ARG A 45 -30.85 -14.35 -20.11
CA ARG A 45 -31.93 -13.68 -20.85
C ARG A 45 -31.65 -13.51 -22.35
N ARG A 46 -30.44 -13.86 -22.80
CA ARG A 46 -30.02 -13.74 -24.21
C ARG A 46 -30.61 -14.74 -25.23
N PRO A 47 -31.35 -15.84 -24.94
CA PRO A 47 -31.73 -16.74 -26.02
C PRO A 47 -32.78 -16.18 -27.01
N PHE A 48 -33.25 -14.94 -26.86
CA PHE A 48 -34.39 -14.41 -27.63
C PHE A 48 -34.14 -13.18 -28.52
N TYR A 49 -32.99 -12.48 -28.42
CA TYR A 49 -32.75 -11.26 -29.21
C TYR A 49 -31.39 -11.34 -29.91
N TYR A 50 -31.41 -11.56 -31.22
CA TYR A 50 -30.23 -11.87 -32.04
C TYR A 50 -29.59 -10.64 -32.71
N GLU A 51 -30.11 -9.41 -32.50
CA GLU A 51 -29.77 -8.26 -33.37
C GLU A 51 -29.04 -7.10 -32.66
N ASP A 52 -28.96 -7.01 -31.33
CA ASP A 52 -28.23 -5.91 -30.66
C ASP A 52 -26.83 -6.34 -30.22
N GLU A 53 -25.91 -6.35 -31.19
CA GLU A 53 -24.46 -6.58 -31.03
C GLU A 53 -23.79 -5.59 -30.05
N TYR A 54 -24.47 -4.47 -29.74
CA TYR A 54 -23.99 -3.44 -28.83
C TYR A 54 -24.34 -3.66 -27.35
N LEU A 55 -25.27 -4.57 -27.03
CA LEU A 55 -25.60 -4.88 -25.63
C LEU A 55 -24.62 -5.91 -25.06
N HIS A 56 -23.32 -5.70 -25.26
CA HIS A 56 -22.29 -6.42 -24.52
C HIS A 56 -22.53 -6.17 -23.03
N CYS A 57 -22.89 -7.22 -22.30
CA CYS A 57 -23.18 -7.12 -20.88
C CYS A 57 -21.89 -6.68 -20.18
N THR A 58 -21.88 -5.43 -19.73
CA THR A 58 -20.71 -4.63 -19.34
C THR A 58 -19.91 -5.14 -18.15
N SER A 59 -20.34 -6.27 -17.60
CA SER A 59 -19.66 -7.05 -16.56
C SER A 59 -18.19 -7.37 -16.81
N ALA A 60 -17.70 -7.48 -18.06
CA ALA A 60 -16.31 -7.92 -18.29
C ALA A 60 -15.27 -6.90 -17.82
N THR A 61 -15.52 -5.61 -18.06
CA THR A 61 -14.62 -4.53 -17.65
C THR A 61 -14.59 -4.40 -16.14
N GLY A 62 -15.77 -4.40 -15.50
CA GLY A 62 -15.91 -4.37 -14.04
C GLY A 62 -15.27 -5.56 -13.34
N LEU A 63 -15.60 -6.79 -13.79
CA LEU A 63 -14.97 -8.02 -13.27
C LEU A 63 -13.45 -7.98 -13.37
N SER A 64 -12.90 -7.52 -14.51
CA SER A 64 -11.45 -7.44 -14.70
C SER A 64 -10.82 -6.42 -13.76
N ALA A 65 -11.41 -5.22 -13.63
CA ALA A 65 -10.92 -4.17 -12.74
C ALA A 65 -10.96 -4.62 -11.27
N ALA A 66 -12.10 -5.16 -10.82
CA ALA A 66 -12.29 -5.66 -9.47
C ALA A 66 -11.32 -6.82 -9.16
N SER A 67 -11.11 -7.73 -10.11
CA SER A 67 -10.17 -8.86 -9.95
C SER A 67 -8.74 -8.39 -9.78
N VAL A 68 -8.27 -7.47 -10.64
CA VAL A 68 -6.89 -6.95 -10.55
C VAL A 68 -6.70 -6.17 -9.24
N ALA A 69 -7.69 -5.36 -8.83
CA ALA A 69 -7.65 -4.65 -7.56
C ALA A 69 -7.62 -5.60 -6.35
N LEU A 70 -8.38 -6.71 -6.41
CA LEU A 70 -8.40 -7.72 -5.37
C LEU A 70 -7.05 -8.44 -5.25
N VAL A 71 -6.49 -8.88 -6.38
CA VAL A 71 -5.16 -9.51 -6.44
C VAL A 71 -4.09 -8.57 -5.90
N TRP A 72 -4.16 -7.28 -6.23
CA TRP A 72 -3.23 -6.27 -5.72
C TRP A 72 -3.29 -6.14 -4.19
N ASN A 73 -4.50 -6.04 -3.62
CA ASN A 73 -4.70 -5.97 -2.17
C ASN A 73 -4.17 -7.23 -1.46
N ILE A 74 -4.40 -8.42 -2.04
CA ILE A 74 -3.89 -9.69 -1.51
C ILE A 74 -2.36 -9.74 -1.57
N ALA A 75 -1.76 -9.36 -2.70
CA ALA A 75 -0.32 -9.38 -2.89
C ALA A 75 0.41 -8.52 -1.84
N GLU A 76 -0.13 -7.34 -1.55
CA GLU A 76 0.43 -6.51 -0.49
C GLU A 76 0.24 -7.12 0.89
N PHE A 77 -0.93 -7.67 1.21
CA PHE A 77 -1.17 -8.31 2.50
C PHE A 77 -0.15 -9.43 2.75
N ILE A 78 0.08 -10.27 1.75
CA ILE A 78 1.12 -11.32 1.78
C ILE A 78 2.50 -10.70 1.99
N THR A 79 2.85 -9.65 1.24
CA THR A 79 4.16 -8.99 1.33
C THR A 79 4.41 -8.42 2.73
N VAL A 80 3.41 -7.77 3.33
CA VAL A 80 3.49 -7.24 4.71
C VAL A 80 3.66 -8.36 5.73
N LYS A 81 2.97 -9.48 5.56
CA LYS A 81 3.06 -10.63 6.48
C LYS A 81 4.38 -11.38 6.37
N VAL A 82 4.88 -11.62 5.16
CA VAL A 82 6.08 -12.42 4.91
C VAL A 82 7.35 -11.60 5.15
N ASN A 83 7.47 -10.43 4.52
CA ASN A 83 8.73 -9.68 4.53
C ASN A 83 8.84 -8.72 5.71
N LYS A 84 7.76 -8.52 6.48
CA LYS A 84 7.63 -7.44 7.50
C LYS A 84 7.95 -6.04 6.96
N LYS A 85 8.11 -5.93 5.64
CA LYS A 85 8.45 -4.75 4.85
C LYS A 85 7.39 -4.70 3.77
N GLY A 86 6.60 -3.62 3.75
CA GLY A 86 5.59 -3.41 2.72
C GLY A 86 6.22 -3.17 1.35
N ILE A 87 5.38 -3.19 0.31
CA ILE A 87 5.76 -2.81 -1.05
C ILE A 87 6.22 -1.35 -1.05
N HIS A 88 7.18 -1.01 -1.92
CA HIS A 88 7.75 0.32 -2.01
C HIS A 88 6.63 1.39 -2.19
N PRO A 89 6.66 2.49 -1.43
CA PRO A 89 5.61 3.51 -1.46
C PRO A 89 5.35 4.10 -2.86
N GLY A 90 6.39 4.22 -3.70
CA GLY A 90 6.24 4.71 -5.07
C GLY A 90 5.47 3.74 -5.99
N ALA A 91 5.62 2.42 -5.79
CA ALA A 91 4.88 1.44 -6.57
C ALA A 91 3.39 1.42 -6.19
N HIS A 92 3.08 1.72 -4.92
CA HIS A 92 1.71 1.90 -4.45
C HIS A 92 0.98 3.01 -5.19
N ILE A 93 1.60 4.18 -5.29
CA ILE A 93 1.00 5.36 -5.94
C ILE A 93 0.62 5.05 -7.39
N ALA A 94 1.53 4.44 -8.15
CA ALA A 94 1.29 4.17 -9.57
C ALA A 94 0.13 3.17 -9.77
N ILE A 95 0.15 2.06 -9.04
CA ILE A 95 -0.85 1.00 -9.21
C ILE A 95 -2.21 1.42 -8.66
N ASP A 96 -2.26 2.06 -7.48
CA ASP A 96 -3.52 2.53 -6.91
C ASP A 96 -4.16 3.60 -7.83
N LEU A 97 -3.38 4.46 -8.48
CA LEU A 97 -3.90 5.42 -9.46
C LEU A 97 -4.50 4.72 -10.70
N CYS A 98 -3.79 3.74 -11.26
CA CYS A 98 -4.31 2.94 -12.37
C CYS A 98 -5.60 2.21 -12.00
N LEU A 99 -5.67 1.63 -10.80
CA LEU A 99 -6.86 0.94 -10.30
C LEU A 99 -8.03 1.90 -10.09
N VAL A 100 -7.80 3.08 -9.52
CA VAL A 100 -8.84 4.11 -9.35
C VAL A 100 -9.39 4.55 -10.70
N ALA A 101 -8.52 4.84 -11.66
CA ALA A 101 -8.94 5.23 -13.00
C ALA A 101 -9.77 4.12 -13.68
N TRP A 102 -9.33 2.86 -13.57
CA TRP A 102 -10.02 1.72 -14.15
C TRP A 102 -11.37 1.47 -13.48
N LEU A 103 -11.44 1.42 -12.16
CA LEU A 103 -12.69 1.26 -11.41
C LEU A 103 -13.67 2.41 -11.70
N ALA A 104 -13.18 3.65 -11.81
CA ALA A 104 -14.01 4.79 -12.17
C ALA A 104 -14.59 4.66 -13.59
N THR A 105 -13.79 4.18 -14.56
CA THR A 105 -14.28 3.95 -15.92
C THR A 105 -15.31 2.82 -15.98
N ALA A 106 -15.10 1.71 -15.25
CA ALA A 106 -16.05 0.61 -15.15
C ALA A 106 -17.38 1.08 -14.54
N ALA A 107 -17.31 1.75 -13.38
CA ALA A 107 -18.48 2.26 -12.69
C ALA A 107 -19.26 3.29 -13.51
N THR A 108 -18.56 4.17 -14.21
CA THR A 108 -19.21 5.16 -15.10
C THR A 108 -19.94 4.45 -16.23
N PHE A 109 -19.36 3.40 -16.80
CA PHE A 109 -19.99 2.64 -17.88
C PHE A 109 -21.24 1.90 -17.37
N ASP A 110 -21.15 1.24 -16.23
CA ASP A 110 -22.28 0.52 -15.63
C ASP A 110 -23.39 1.46 -15.18
N LEU A 111 -23.07 2.66 -14.68
CA LEU A 111 -24.08 3.66 -14.37
C LEU A 111 -24.68 4.27 -15.66
N ALA A 112 -23.86 4.70 -16.62
CA ALA A 112 -24.34 5.38 -17.83
C ALA A 112 -25.27 4.50 -18.66
N THR A 113 -25.00 3.20 -18.74
CA THR A 113 -25.85 2.24 -19.47
C THR A 113 -27.16 1.91 -18.75
N ASN A 114 -27.26 2.15 -17.44
CA ASN A 114 -28.40 1.71 -16.62
C ASN A 114 -29.22 2.84 -15.97
N VAL A 115 -28.74 4.09 -15.99
CA VAL A 115 -29.41 5.24 -15.34
C VAL A 115 -30.67 5.71 -16.09
N GLY A 116 -30.81 5.41 -17.38
CA GLY A 116 -31.95 5.85 -18.20
C GLY A 116 -33.22 4.99 -18.12
N GLU A 117 -33.09 3.71 -17.75
CA GLU A 117 -34.21 2.75 -17.72
C GLU A 117 -34.19 1.97 -16.40
N VAL A 118 -34.94 2.44 -15.41
CA VAL A 118 -35.13 1.74 -14.13
C VAL A 118 -36.16 0.62 -14.30
N ASN A 119 -35.94 -0.25 -15.28
CA ASN A 119 -36.67 -1.50 -15.41
C ASN A 119 -36.13 -2.49 -14.36
N SER A 120 -36.96 -3.43 -13.90
CA SER A 120 -36.57 -4.40 -12.84
C SER A 120 -35.32 -5.23 -13.18
N ILE A 121 -34.95 -5.25 -14.46
CA ILE A 121 -33.83 -5.97 -15.07
C ILE A 121 -32.48 -5.28 -14.79
N ASN A 122 -32.45 -3.95 -14.67
CA ASN A 122 -31.21 -3.17 -14.59
C ASN A 122 -30.78 -2.87 -13.13
N LYS A 123 -31.61 -3.24 -12.16
CA LYS A 123 -31.32 -3.09 -10.71
C LYS A 123 -29.99 -3.71 -10.26
N PRO A 124 -29.62 -4.96 -10.64
CA PRO A 124 -28.35 -5.54 -10.22
C PRO A 124 -27.13 -4.83 -10.83
N MET A 125 -27.22 -4.33 -12.08
CA MET A 125 -26.11 -3.61 -12.72
C MET A 125 -25.90 -2.23 -12.11
N ALA A 126 -26.98 -1.49 -11.83
CA ALA A 126 -26.88 -0.23 -11.11
C ALA A 126 -26.31 -0.40 -9.69
N ALA A 127 -26.67 -1.49 -9.00
CA ALA A 127 -26.09 -1.82 -7.70
C ALA A 127 -24.59 -2.13 -7.82
N ALA A 128 -24.19 -2.93 -8.80
CA ALA A 128 -22.79 -3.26 -9.07
C ALA A 128 -21.94 -2.00 -9.31
N GLY A 129 -22.34 -1.13 -10.26
CA GLY A 129 -21.65 0.14 -10.53
C GLY A 129 -21.59 1.08 -9.31
N GLY A 130 -22.60 1.04 -8.43
CA GLY A 130 -22.58 1.74 -7.15
C GLY A 130 -21.50 1.22 -6.18
N PHE A 131 -21.36 -0.11 -6.06
CA PHE A 131 -20.31 -0.73 -5.26
C PHE A 131 -18.92 -0.53 -5.85
N GLU A 132 -18.78 -0.58 -7.17
CA GLU A 132 -17.52 -0.26 -7.87
C GLU A 132 -17.10 1.19 -7.61
N SER A 133 -18.05 2.14 -7.68
CA SER A 133 -17.81 3.55 -7.35
C SER A 133 -17.29 3.70 -5.92
N PHE A 134 -17.90 2.99 -4.97
CA PHE A 134 -17.50 3.00 -3.58
C PHE A 134 -16.12 2.35 -3.36
N ALA A 135 -15.82 1.25 -4.06
CA ALA A 135 -14.50 0.61 -4.05
C ALA A 135 -13.43 1.55 -4.62
N GLY A 136 -13.73 2.23 -5.72
CA GLY A 136 -12.86 3.25 -6.32
C GLY A 136 -12.57 4.40 -5.35
N LEU A 137 -13.58 4.88 -4.62
CA LEU A 137 -13.41 5.91 -3.59
C LEU A 137 -12.50 5.43 -2.44
N LEU A 138 -12.67 4.20 -1.96
CA LEU A 138 -11.80 3.62 -0.94
C LEU A 138 -10.35 3.51 -1.43
N HIS A 139 -10.14 3.07 -2.67
CA HIS A 139 -8.81 3.04 -3.28
C HIS A 139 -8.21 4.44 -3.45
N PHE A 140 -9.02 5.44 -3.78
CA PHE A 140 -8.57 6.83 -3.85
C PHE A 140 -8.12 7.36 -2.49
N ILE A 141 -8.86 7.05 -1.42
CA ILE A 141 -8.46 7.41 -0.05
C ILE A 141 -7.14 6.72 0.32
N LEU A 142 -7.00 5.42 0.03
CA LEU A 142 -5.75 4.68 0.24
C LEU A 142 -4.58 5.29 -0.54
N PHE A 143 -4.81 5.71 -1.78
CA PHE A 143 -3.85 6.43 -2.61
C PHE A 143 -3.42 7.75 -1.99
N VAL A 144 -4.36 8.60 -1.54
CA VAL A 144 -4.04 9.86 -0.87
C VAL A 144 -3.21 9.62 0.40
N LEU A 145 -3.57 8.62 1.20
CA LEU A 145 -2.81 8.23 2.39
C LEU A 145 -1.40 7.74 2.04
N ALA A 146 -1.25 7.00 0.94
CA ALA A 146 0.06 6.59 0.44
C ALA A 146 0.90 7.82 0.06
N CYS A 147 0.35 8.75 -0.71
CA CYS A 147 0.98 10.02 -1.09
C CYS A 147 1.43 10.84 0.14
N VAL A 148 0.56 11.00 1.13
CA VAL A 148 0.89 11.69 2.39
C VAL A 148 2.00 10.95 3.14
N GLY A 149 1.97 9.63 3.15
CA GLY A 149 3.03 8.79 3.74
C GLY A 149 4.39 9.02 3.08
N VAL A 150 4.43 9.05 1.74
CA VAL A 150 5.65 9.34 0.97
C VAL A 150 6.15 10.74 1.27
N HIS A 151 5.25 11.73 1.24
CA HIS A 151 5.61 13.12 1.49
C HIS A 151 6.22 13.31 2.88
N LYS A 152 5.59 12.72 3.91
CA LYS A 152 6.14 12.72 5.28
C LYS A 152 7.51 12.03 5.32
N TRP A 153 7.65 10.88 4.67
CA TRP A 153 8.93 10.16 4.62
C TRP A 153 10.05 11.02 3.99
N ILE A 154 9.78 11.69 2.88
CA ILE A 154 10.72 12.61 2.22
C ILE A 154 11.05 13.80 3.13
N GLN A 155 10.08 14.36 3.86
CA GLN A 155 10.36 15.49 4.75
C GLN A 155 11.19 15.10 5.98
N TYR A 156 11.01 13.89 6.52
CA TYR A 156 11.71 13.45 7.74
C TYR A 156 13.07 12.82 7.45
N SER A 157 13.25 12.14 6.31
CA SER A 157 14.49 11.43 5.96
C SER A 157 15.76 12.31 5.98
N PRO A 158 15.78 13.51 5.37
CA PRO A 158 16.96 14.40 5.37
C PRO A 158 17.25 14.95 6.76
N LYS A 159 16.21 15.20 7.57
CA LYS A 159 16.35 15.73 8.93
C LYS A 159 16.92 14.67 9.88
N GLU A 160 16.49 13.42 9.74
CA GLU A 160 17.07 12.28 10.48
C GLU A 160 18.52 12.03 10.05
N ALA A 161 18.81 12.03 8.75
CA ALA A 161 20.18 11.91 8.23
C ALA A 161 21.08 13.04 8.74
N SER A 162 20.61 14.29 8.70
CA SER A 162 21.35 15.45 9.21
C SER A 162 21.57 15.39 10.72
N ARG A 163 20.60 14.85 11.49
CA ARG A 163 20.76 14.64 12.93
C ARG A 163 21.80 13.56 13.21
N LEU A 164 21.78 12.45 12.48
CA LEU A 164 22.77 11.38 12.62
C LEU A 164 24.19 11.89 12.34
N VAL A 165 24.38 12.61 11.24
CA VAL A 165 25.67 13.25 10.89
C VAL A 165 26.13 14.21 11.99
N ARG A 166 25.22 14.99 12.58
CA ARG A 166 25.56 15.92 13.67
C ARG A 166 25.96 15.19 14.95
N VAL A 167 25.32 14.06 15.27
CA VAL A 167 25.70 13.22 16.41
C VAL A 167 27.06 12.57 16.18
N LEU A 168 27.31 12.03 14.99
CA LEU A 168 28.61 11.44 14.62
C LEU A 168 29.74 12.46 14.72
N ARG A 169 29.56 13.68 14.19
CA ARG A 169 30.56 14.76 14.35
C ARG A 169 30.81 15.14 15.81
N LYS A 170 29.79 15.10 16.67
CA LYS A 170 29.96 15.37 18.10
C LYS A 170 30.71 14.25 18.81
N MET A 171 30.54 13.00 18.38
CA MET A 171 31.32 11.88 18.91
C MET A 171 32.77 12.01 18.46
N GLU A 172 33.01 12.28 17.18
CA GLU A 172 34.34 12.49 16.60
C GLU A 172 35.10 13.63 17.29
N ALA A 173 34.46 14.79 17.49
CA ALA A 173 35.07 15.91 18.20
C ALA A 173 35.45 15.56 19.66
N LYS A 174 34.65 14.74 20.35
CA LYS A 174 34.99 14.27 21.70
C LYS A 174 36.11 13.25 21.72
N THR A 175 36.32 12.49 20.65
CA THR A 175 37.43 11.53 20.56
C THR A 175 38.78 12.21 20.38
N VAL A 176 38.82 13.41 19.79
CA VAL A 176 40.07 14.18 19.56
C VAL A 176 40.62 14.83 20.84
N GLU A 177 39.77 15.10 21.83
CA GLU A 177 40.20 15.64 23.14
C GLU A 177 40.65 14.56 24.15
N ALA A 178 40.65 13.28 23.75
CA ALA A 178 41.16 12.23 24.61
C ALA A 178 42.67 12.43 24.84
N PRO A 179 43.16 12.37 26.09
CA PRO A 179 44.59 12.44 26.37
C PRO A 179 45.34 11.37 25.57
N PRO A 180 46.64 11.60 25.24
CA PRO A 180 47.43 10.65 24.47
C PRO A 180 47.28 9.26 25.08
N MET A 181 46.73 8.33 24.29
CA MET A 181 46.49 6.98 24.76
C MET A 181 47.83 6.39 25.23
N PRO A 182 47.86 5.70 26.37
CA PRO A 182 49.03 4.91 26.75
C PRO A 182 49.35 3.91 25.61
N PRO A 183 50.62 3.52 25.44
CA PRO A 183 51.05 2.63 24.35
C PRO A 183 50.15 1.40 24.28
N VAL A 184 49.39 1.30 23.18
CA VAL A 184 48.35 0.30 22.98
C VAL A 184 49.01 -1.05 22.77
N GLY A 185 48.75 -2.00 23.67
CA GLY A 185 49.12 -3.41 23.52
C GLY A 185 48.39 -4.06 22.34
N PRO A 186 48.72 -5.31 21.98
CA PRO A 186 48.18 -5.97 20.80
C PRO A 186 46.65 -6.03 20.82
N VAL A 187 46.01 -5.41 19.82
CA VAL A 187 44.56 -5.35 19.68
C VAL A 187 44.03 -6.71 19.25
N LYS A 188 43.18 -7.33 20.09
CA LYS A 188 42.51 -8.58 19.78
C LYS A 188 41.17 -8.28 19.10
N LEU A 189 41.09 -8.55 17.80
CA LEU A 189 39.84 -8.41 17.04
C LEU A 189 38.86 -9.53 17.45
N ILE A 190 37.78 -9.19 18.14
CA ILE A 190 36.70 -10.14 18.45
C ILE A 190 35.63 -9.99 17.35
N ARG A 191 35.47 -11.02 16.51
CA ARG A 191 34.30 -11.13 15.63
C ARG A 191 33.08 -11.41 16.50
N LEU A 192 32.09 -10.52 16.45
CA LEU A 192 30.77 -10.83 16.96
C LEU A 192 30.08 -11.86 16.04
N PRO A 193 29.25 -12.76 16.59
CA PRO A 193 28.49 -13.70 15.79
C PRO A 193 27.56 -12.95 14.83
N ASP A 194 27.42 -13.50 13.62
CA ASP A 194 26.59 -12.93 12.58
C ASP A 194 25.15 -12.74 13.09
N SER A 195 24.69 -11.48 13.05
CA SER A 195 23.33 -11.13 13.37
C SER A 195 22.46 -11.44 12.14
N ASP A 196 21.43 -12.29 12.30
CA ASP A 196 20.46 -12.69 11.25
C ASP A 196 19.76 -11.53 10.50
N ALA A 197 19.97 -10.28 10.94
CA ALA A 197 19.45 -9.07 10.32
C ALA A 197 20.20 -8.60 9.05
N GLY A 198 21.23 -9.31 8.57
CA GLY A 198 21.87 -9.04 7.26
C GLY A 198 22.51 -7.66 7.09
N LEU A 199 22.81 -6.98 8.21
CA LEU A 199 23.52 -5.69 8.22
C LEU A 199 24.86 -5.87 8.94
N PRO A 200 25.99 -5.62 8.26
CA PRO A 200 27.30 -5.70 8.90
C PRO A 200 27.42 -4.57 9.92
N ARG A 201 27.27 -4.90 11.20
CA ARG A 201 27.58 -3.99 12.31
C ARG A 201 29.02 -4.22 12.72
N MET A 202 29.92 -3.42 12.17
CA MET A 202 31.27 -3.31 12.69
C MET A 202 31.21 -2.37 13.91
N LEU A 203 31.07 -2.95 15.11
CA LEU A 203 31.26 -2.22 16.36
C LEU A 203 32.70 -2.43 16.81
N VAL A 204 33.51 -1.38 16.68
CA VAL A 204 34.87 -1.35 17.19
C VAL A 204 34.79 -1.02 18.67
N PHE A 205 35.06 -2.00 19.53
CA PHE A 205 35.21 -1.77 20.97
C PHE A 205 36.70 -1.59 21.28
N TYR A 206 37.02 -0.50 21.99
CA TYR A 206 38.30 -0.34 22.63
C TYR A 206 38.15 -0.90 24.05
N VAL A 207 38.82 -2.01 24.34
CA VAL A 207 38.94 -2.53 25.72
C VAL A 207 40.18 -1.89 26.33
N THR A 208 39.99 -1.07 27.35
CA THR A 208 41.06 -0.60 28.23
C THR A 208 41.04 -1.48 29.48
N GLU A 209 42.14 -2.17 29.78
CA GLU A 209 42.35 -2.81 31.10
C GLU A 209 42.52 -1.76 32.19
#